data_AF-A0A8T5S5T8-F1
#
_entry.id   AF-A0A8T5S5T8-F1
#
_cell.length_a   1.000
_cell.length_b   1.000
_cell.length_c   1.000
_cell.angle_alpha   90.00
_cell.angle_beta   90.00
_cell.angle_gamma   90.00
#
_symmetry.space_group_name_H-M   'P 1'
#
loop_
_entity.id
_entity.type
_entity.pdbx_description
1 polymer ?
#
loop_
_entity_poly.entity_id
_entity_poly.type
_entity_poly.pdbx_seq_one_letter_code
_entity_poly.pdbx_strand_id
1 'polypeptide(L)'
;MTTIAENQVKELTTRFETVPYGTFFKLWYALQKALPPDKKGEILTKIGRTIGKEFDETGIETIEDFMNGLQKFLEQEWAITDNAKIEVVKNENGEVEKLIAKQDSCKMCFANTYYRFHDNGSPSCMFPQVIMGVLSKVKNKFGFRNLSYEGVQKGDVGVCAMTWNVK
;
A
#
# COMPACT_ATOMS: atom_id res chain seq x y z
N MET A 1 12.59 -21.42 -1.04
CA MET A 1 12.16 -20.11 -0.50
C MET A 1 12.17 -20.22 1.01
N THR A 2 12.99 -19.44 1.69
CA THR A 2 13.24 -19.59 3.12
C THR A 2 12.36 -18.61 3.87
N THR A 3 11.34 -19.11 4.55
CA THR A 3 10.45 -18.32 5.39
C THR A 3 11.19 -17.93 6.67
N ILE A 4 11.30 -16.63 6.96
CA ILE A 4 11.95 -16.13 8.17
C ILE A 4 11.08 -16.46 9.39
N ALA A 5 11.70 -16.95 10.46
CA ALA A 5 10.99 -17.34 11.67
C ALA A 5 10.56 -16.11 12.50
N GLU A 6 9.41 -16.20 13.19
CA GLU A 6 8.79 -15.12 13.97
C GLU A 6 9.74 -14.45 14.99
N ASN A 7 10.69 -15.22 15.54
CA ASN A 7 11.70 -14.74 16.47
C ASN A 7 12.76 -13.84 15.79
N GLN A 8 13.11 -14.12 14.53
CA GLN A 8 14.03 -13.30 13.75
C GLN A 8 13.39 -11.97 13.32
N VAL A 9 12.05 -11.92 13.18
CA VAL A 9 11.30 -10.70 12.91
C VAL A 9 11.34 -9.73 14.09
N LYS A 10 11.36 -10.25 15.33
CA LYS A 10 11.42 -9.43 16.56
C LYS A 10 12.79 -8.81 16.83
N GLU A 11 13.85 -9.33 16.22
CA GLU A 11 15.22 -8.84 16.36
C GLU A 11 15.56 -7.73 15.34
N LEU A 12 14.69 -7.48 14.35
CA LEU A 12 14.86 -6.38 13.41
C LEU A 12 14.58 -5.06 14.12
N THR A 13 15.48 -4.09 14.00
CA THR A 13 15.29 -2.74 14.53
C THR A 13 14.07 -2.10 13.85
N THR A 14 12.93 -2.08 14.53
CA THR A 14 11.72 -1.47 13.98
C THR A 14 11.78 0.03 14.19
N ARG A 15 11.52 0.80 13.14
CA ARG A 15 11.37 2.27 13.23
C ARG A 15 10.09 2.68 13.99
N PHE A 16 9.15 1.74 14.16
CA PHE A 16 7.85 1.91 14.82
C PHE A 16 7.54 0.72 15.74
N GLU A 17 6.73 0.93 16.78
CA GLU A 17 6.22 -0.17 17.61
C GLU A 17 5.18 -0.99 16.83
N THR A 18 5.32 -2.33 16.85
CA THR A 18 4.36 -3.22 16.19
C THR A 18 3.03 -3.25 16.95
N VAL A 19 1.93 -2.98 16.24
CA VAL A 19 0.57 -3.06 16.79
C VAL A 19 -0.08 -4.38 16.36
N PRO A 20 -0.70 -5.16 17.28
CA PRO A 20 -1.43 -6.36 16.91
C PRO A 20 -2.54 -6.08 15.90
N TYR A 21 -2.74 -6.98 14.93
CA TYR A 21 -3.75 -6.77 13.87
C TYR A 21 -5.16 -6.50 14.42
N GLY A 22 -5.57 -7.20 15.49
CA GLY A 22 -6.86 -6.96 16.13
C GLY A 22 -7.02 -5.54 16.70
N THR A 23 -5.93 -4.94 17.18
CA THR A 23 -5.90 -3.55 17.64
C THR A 23 -5.94 -2.58 16.47
N PHE A 24 -5.13 -2.80 15.43
CA PHE A 24 -5.19 -2.02 14.18
C PHE A 24 -6.61 -2.03 13.60
N PHE A 25 -7.22 -3.20 13.48
CA PHE A 25 -8.57 -3.36 12.94
C PHE A 25 -9.60 -2.51 13.72
N LYS A 26 -9.59 -2.58 15.06
CA LYS A 26 -10.50 -1.79 15.91
C LYS A 26 -10.24 -0.28 15.81
N LEU A 27 -8.98 0.14 15.74
CA LEU A 27 -8.63 1.56 15.58
C LEU A 27 -9.03 2.10 14.21
N TRP A 28 -8.69 1.35 13.16
CA TRP A 28 -9.05 1.66 11.78
C TRP A 28 -10.56 1.75 11.60
N TYR A 29 -11.31 0.89 12.28
CA TYR A 29 -12.76 0.95 12.36
C TYR A 29 -13.27 2.25 12.98
N ALA A 30 -12.82 2.53 14.21
CA ALA A 30 -13.31 3.63 15.03
C ALA A 30 -13.04 4.96 14.32
N LEU A 31 -11.84 5.10 13.73
CA LEU A 31 -11.48 6.23 12.91
C LEU A 31 -12.50 6.44 11.80
N GLN A 32 -12.76 5.43 10.96
CA GLN A 32 -13.64 5.56 9.81
C GLN A 32 -15.12 5.82 10.15
N LYS A 33 -15.59 5.37 11.32
CA LYS A 33 -16.94 5.66 11.84
C LYS A 33 -17.05 7.08 12.40
N ALA A 34 -15.96 7.59 12.99
CA ALA A 34 -15.92 8.94 13.52
C ALA A 34 -15.77 10.02 12.44
N LEU A 35 -15.30 9.67 11.23
CA LEU A 35 -15.12 10.63 10.15
C LEU A 35 -16.47 11.13 9.59
N PRO A 36 -16.64 12.45 9.40
CA PRO A 36 -17.81 13.02 8.71
C PRO A 36 -17.94 12.44 7.29
N PRO A 37 -19.13 11.99 6.84
CA PRO A 37 -19.30 11.35 5.53
C PRO A 37 -18.81 12.19 4.35
N ASP A 38 -19.03 13.50 4.40
CA ASP A 38 -18.62 14.50 3.39
C ASP A 38 -17.10 14.72 3.33
N LYS A 39 -16.38 14.51 4.44
CA LYS A 39 -14.92 14.70 4.54
C LYS A 39 -14.12 13.41 4.52
N LYS A 40 -14.79 12.27 4.68
CA LYS A 40 -14.17 10.95 4.82
C LYS A 40 -13.20 10.66 3.68
N GLY A 41 -13.62 10.88 2.43
CA GLY A 41 -12.76 10.62 1.26
C GLY A 41 -11.47 11.47 1.27
N GLU A 42 -11.58 12.75 1.58
CA GLU A 42 -10.44 13.67 1.67
C GLU A 42 -9.47 13.27 2.79
N ILE A 43 -10.01 12.99 3.98
CA ILE A 43 -9.21 12.63 5.16
C ILE A 43 -8.47 11.31 4.92
N LEU A 44 -9.17 10.29 4.42
CA LEU A 44 -8.55 9.00 4.11
C LEU A 44 -7.48 9.11 3.01
N THR A 45 -7.70 10.01 2.05
CA THR A 45 -6.68 10.33 1.05
C THR A 45 -5.44 10.95 1.68
N LYS A 46 -5.61 11.94 2.57
CA LYS A 46 -4.50 12.56 3.30
C LYS A 46 -3.73 11.55 4.15
N ILE A 47 -4.43 10.67 4.86
CA ILE A 47 -3.81 9.61 5.67
C ILE A 47 -2.97 8.68 4.79
N GLY A 48 -3.55 8.14 3.70
CA GLY A 48 -2.83 7.26 2.78
C GLY A 48 -1.58 7.93 2.21
N ARG A 49 -1.71 9.18 1.72
CA ARG A 49 -0.57 9.94 1.21
C ARG A 49 0.52 10.18 2.26
N THR A 50 0.14 10.37 3.51
CA THR A 50 1.09 10.59 4.61
C THR A 50 1.86 9.30 4.90
N ILE A 51 1.18 8.17 5.01
CA ILE A 51 1.83 6.85 5.17
C ILE A 51 2.81 6.60 4.01
N GLY A 52 2.38 6.83 2.77
CA GLY A 52 3.25 6.65 1.60
C GLY A 52 4.47 7.57 1.58
N LYS A 53 4.45 8.70 2.29
CA LYS A 53 5.61 9.60 2.40
C LYS A 53 6.67 9.11 3.40
N GLU A 54 6.31 8.17 4.27
CA GLU A 54 7.26 7.54 5.20
C GLU A 54 8.20 6.54 4.50
N PHE A 55 7.88 6.12 3.27
CA PHE A 55 8.73 5.25 2.46
C PHE A 55 10.14 5.81 2.34
N ASP A 56 11.15 5.05 2.75
CA ASP A 56 12.55 5.45 2.66
C ASP A 56 13.11 5.23 1.25
N GLU A 57 13.40 6.34 0.54
CA GLU A 57 13.98 6.33 -0.80
C GLU A 57 15.52 6.35 -0.80
N THR A 58 16.15 6.28 0.38
CA THR A 58 17.61 6.27 0.53
C THR A 58 18.19 5.01 -0.12
N GLY A 59 19.24 5.18 -0.93
CA GLY A 59 19.91 4.06 -1.61
C GLY A 59 19.15 3.47 -2.81
N ILE A 60 17.99 4.02 -3.17
CA ILE A 60 17.25 3.62 -4.38
C ILE A 60 17.91 4.28 -5.59
N GLU A 61 18.52 3.54 -6.50
CA GLU A 61 19.14 4.11 -7.72
C GLU A 61 18.44 3.62 -9.00
N THR A 62 17.95 2.39 -8.97
CA THR A 62 17.30 1.73 -10.10
C THR A 62 15.82 1.46 -9.83
N ILE A 63 15.07 1.14 -10.89
CA ILE A 63 13.69 0.68 -10.77
C ILE A 63 13.60 -0.64 -9.98
N GLU A 64 14.61 -1.49 -10.07
CA GLU A 64 14.67 -2.74 -9.31
C GLU A 64 14.81 -2.48 -7.82
N ASP A 65 15.71 -1.57 -7.42
CA ASP A 65 15.84 -1.14 -6.02
C ASP A 65 14.52 -0.60 -5.51
N PHE A 66 13.84 0.22 -6.31
CA PHE A 66 12.55 0.79 -5.97
C PHE A 66 11.48 -0.28 -5.76
N MET A 67 11.38 -1.27 -6.66
CA MET A 67 10.41 -2.36 -6.51
C MET A 67 10.68 -3.19 -5.25
N ASN A 68 11.94 -3.51 -4.98
CA ASN A 68 12.36 -4.25 -3.79
C ASN A 68 12.07 -3.46 -2.51
N GLY A 69 12.41 -2.17 -2.50
CA GLY A 69 12.12 -1.25 -1.40
C GLY A 69 10.62 -1.13 -1.16
N LEU A 70 9.82 -0.97 -2.22
CA LEU A 70 8.37 -0.87 -2.12
C LEU A 70 7.76 -2.16 -1.57
N GLN A 71 8.19 -3.32 -2.05
CA GLN A 71 7.75 -4.60 -1.50
C GLN A 71 8.07 -4.69 0.00
N LYS A 72 9.31 -4.39 0.39
CA LYS A 72 9.74 -4.38 1.80
C LYS A 72 8.90 -3.43 2.65
N PHE A 73 8.64 -2.21 2.16
CA PHE A 73 7.81 -1.24 2.85
C PHE A 73 6.39 -1.77 3.10
N LEU A 74 5.79 -2.43 2.11
CA LEU A 74 4.42 -2.95 2.21
C LEU A 74 4.32 -4.19 3.12
N GLU A 75 5.32 -5.07 3.08
CA GLU A 75 5.31 -6.36 3.80
C GLU A 75 5.87 -6.27 5.22
N GLN A 76 6.86 -5.40 5.46
CA GLN A 76 7.62 -5.39 6.71
C GLN A 76 7.38 -4.12 7.53
N GLU A 77 7.43 -2.95 6.90
CA GLU A 77 7.32 -1.68 7.65
C GLU A 77 5.86 -1.32 7.91
N TRP A 78 5.05 -1.25 6.87
CA TRP A 78 3.62 -1.04 6.99
C TRP A 78 2.87 -2.37 7.23
N ALA A 79 3.48 -3.49 6.84
CA ALA A 79 3.02 -4.86 7.10
C ALA A 79 1.55 -5.12 6.74
N ILE A 80 1.07 -4.50 5.66
CA ILE A 80 -0.34 -4.47 5.28
C ILE A 80 -0.76 -5.67 4.41
N THR A 81 0.22 -6.39 3.87
CA THR A 81 0.10 -7.58 3.03
C THR A 81 1.22 -8.53 3.40
N ASP A 82 1.01 -9.82 3.12
CA ASP A 82 2.02 -10.85 3.39
C ASP A 82 2.78 -11.25 2.11
N ASN A 83 2.34 -10.80 0.93
CA ASN A 83 2.95 -11.10 -0.36
C ASN A 83 2.59 -10.00 -1.37
N ALA A 84 3.38 -8.92 -1.35
CA ALA A 84 3.30 -7.87 -2.34
C ALA A 84 4.13 -8.26 -3.57
N LYS A 85 3.54 -8.18 -4.76
CA LYS A 85 4.29 -8.27 -6.02
C LYS A 85 4.13 -6.98 -6.78
N ILE A 86 5.26 -6.36 -7.11
CA ILE A 86 5.30 -5.11 -7.87
C ILE A 86 5.77 -5.42 -9.28
N GLU A 87 5.00 -5.00 -10.26
CA GLU A 87 5.32 -5.13 -11.68
C GLU A 87 5.35 -3.75 -12.32
N VAL A 88 6.27 -3.56 -13.26
CA VAL A 88 6.35 -2.35 -14.09
C VAL A 88 6.05 -2.70 -15.54
N VAL A 89 5.18 -1.91 -16.16
CA VAL A 89 4.91 -2.01 -17.60
C VAL A 89 5.75 -0.94 -18.29
N LYS A 90 6.56 -1.37 -19.26
CA LYS A 90 7.42 -0.50 -20.06
C LYS A 90 6.88 -0.38 -21.48
N ASN A 91 7.13 0.77 -22.12
CA ASN A 91 6.86 0.94 -23.55
C ASN A 91 7.98 0.38 -24.42
N GLU A 92 7.83 0.54 -25.73
CA GLU A 92 8.79 0.11 -26.76
C GLU A 92 10.19 0.75 -26.58
N ASN A 93 10.27 1.92 -25.95
CA ASN A 93 11.52 2.62 -25.66
C ASN A 93 12.14 2.20 -24.31
N GLY A 94 11.50 1.28 -23.58
CA GLY A 94 11.95 0.82 -22.26
C GLY A 94 11.61 1.75 -21.10
N GLU A 95 10.84 2.82 -21.32
CA GLU A 95 10.38 3.73 -20.27
C GLU A 95 9.21 3.13 -19.51
N VAL A 96 9.16 3.33 -18.19
CA VAL A 96 8.05 2.85 -17.36
C VAL A 96 6.80 3.70 -17.59
N GLU A 97 5.70 3.07 -17.99
CA GLU A 97 4.41 3.74 -18.17
C GLU A 97 3.43 3.47 -17.04
N LYS A 98 3.49 2.25 -16.48
CA LYS A 98 2.60 1.83 -15.41
C LYS A 98 3.31 1.06 -14.33
N LEU A 99 2.80 1.20 -13.11
CA LEU A 99 3.11 0.34 -11.99
C LEU A 99 1.86 -0.47 -11.64
N ILE A 100 2.05 -1.77 -11.41
CA ILE A 100 0.99 -2.67 -10.97
C ILE A 100 1.44 -3.28 -9.63
N ALA A 101 0.66 -3.06 -8.58
CA ALA A 101 0.88 -3.69 -7.28
C ALA A 101 -0.17 -4.78 -7.10
N LYS A 102 0.28 -6.03 -7.13
CA LYS A 102 -0.51 -7.20 -6.77
C LYS A 102 -0.31 -7.46 -5.29
N GLN A 103 -1.40 -7.69 -4.60
CA GLN A 103 -1.43 -7.87 -3.16
C GLN A 103 -2.21 -9.15 -2.88
N ASP A 104 -1.60 -10.06 -2.14
CA ASP A 104 -2.30 -11.18 -1.52
C ASP A 104 -2.42 -10.92 -0.01
N SER A 105 -3.49 -11.40 0.62
CA SER A 105 -3.70 -11.23 2.06
C SER A 105 -3.68 -9.75 2.52
N CYS A 106 -4.25 -8.83 1.75
CA CYS A 106 -4.32 -7.42 2.15
C CYS A 106 -5.21 -7.24 3.40
N LYS A 107 -4.58 -6.90 4.53
CA LYS A 107 -5.18 -6.70 5.86
C LYS A 107 -6.24 -5.60 5.88
N MET A 108 -6.13 -4.59 4.99
CA MET A 108 -7.19 -3.59 4.79
C MET A 108 -8.46 -4.15 4.15
N CYS A 109 -8.32 -5.09 3.22
CA CYS A 109 -9.45 -5.69 2.51
C CYS A 109 -10.23 -6.63 3.43
N PHE A 110 -9.56 -7.36 4.33
CA PHE A 110 -10.24 -8.14 5.36
C PHE A 110 -11.13 -7.26 6.24
N ALA A 111 -10.66 -6.07 6.60
CA ALA A 111 -11.50 -5.11 7.30
C ALA A 111 -12.74 -4.75 6.46
N ASN A 112 -12.58 -4.47 5.17
CA ASN A 112 -13.71 -4.18 4.27
C ASN A 112 -14.74 -5.29 4.21
N THR A 113 -14.27 -6.52 4.01
CA THR A 113 -15.10 -7.71 3.95
C THR A 113 -15.88 -7.92 5.25
N TYR A 114 -15.21 -7.83 6.40
CA TYR A 114 -15.89 -7.92 7.71
C TYR A 114 -17.03 -6.92 7.82
N TYR A 115 -16.82 -5.66 7.40
CA TYR A 115 -17.87 -4.65 7.47
C TYR A 115 -19.02 -4.92 6.52
N ARG A 116 -18.77 -5.38 5.29
CA ARG A 116 -19.88 -5.76 4.38
C ARG A 116 -20.79 -6.83 4.97
N PHE A 117 -20.26 -7.70 5.83
CA PHE A 117 -21.02 -8.77 6.47
C PHE A 117 -21.72 -8.35 7.77
N HIS A 118 -21.18 -7.37 8.50
CA HIS A 118 -21.69 -6.96 9.82
C HIS A 118 -22.38 -5.58 9.86
N ASP A 119 -22.20 -4.73 8.86
CA ASP A 119 -22.79 -3.39 8.73
C ASP A 119 -23.12 -3.12 7.22
N ASN A 120 -24.07 -2.24 6.88
CA ASN A 120 -24.39 -1.88 5.47
C ASN A 120 -23.28 -1.10 4.71
N GLY A 121 -22.04 -1.17 5.20
CA GLY A 121 -20.79 -0.87 4.50
C GLY A 121 -20.45 0.62 4.30
N SER A 122 -19.22 1.00 4.68
CA SER A 122 -18.31 1.76 3.79
C SER A 122 -16.92 1.94 4.39
N PRO A 123 -16.01 1.02 4.11
CA PRO A 123 -14.58 1.27 4.25
C PRO A 123 -13.94 1.51 2.89
N SER A 124 -13.26 2.66 2.76
CA SER A 124 -12.52 3.06 1.57
C SER A 124 -11.09 2.54 1.69
N CYS A 125 -10.62 1.80 0.70
CA CYS A 125 -9.24 1.35 0.67
C CYS A 125 -8.32 2.57 0.49
N MET A 126 -7.41 2.81 1.44
CA MET A 126 -6.44 3.92 1.34
C MET A 126 -5.19 3.53 0.54
N PHE A 127 -5.00 2.24 0.25
CA PHE A 127 -3.83 1.69 -0.43
C PHE A 127 -3.49 2.42 -1.74
N PRO A 128 -4.47 2.77 -2.62
CA PRO A 128 -4.20 3.61 -3.78
C PRO A 128 -3.43 4.89 -3.46
N GLN A 129 -3.78 5.53 -2.35
CA GLN A 129 -3.19 6.81 -1.94
C GLN A 129 -1.85 6.63 -1.22
N VAL A 130 -1.60 5.47 -0.61
CA VAL A 130 -0.28 5.11 -0.08
C VAL A 130 0.73 4.99 -1.20
N ILE A 131 0.44 4.17 -2.23
CA ILE A 131 1.34 4.04 -3.38
C ILE A 131 1.53 5.38 -4.09
N MET A 132 0.47 6.17 -4.21
CA MET A 132 0.61 7.51 -4.78
C MET A 132 1.48 8.46 -3.92
N GLY A 133 1.55 8.26 -2.60
CA GLY A 133 2.49 8.96 -1.73
C GLY A 133 3.93 8.53 -2.04
N VAL A 134 4.17 7.22 -2.13
CA VAL A 134 5.48 6.65 -2.49
C VAL A 134 5.95 7.14 -3.86
N LEU A 135 5.11 7.00 -4.88
CA LEU A 135 5.41 7.45 -6.26
C LEU A 135 5.78 8.93 -6.30
N SER A 136 5.13 9.76 -5.47
CA SER A 136 5.43 11.19 -5.42
C SER A 136 6.83 11.52 -4.91
N LYS A 137 7.43 10.64 -4.08
CA LYS A 137 8.80 10.80 -3.58
C LYS A 137 9.83 10.44 -4.65
N VAL A 138 9.59 9.35 -5.35
CA VAL A 138 10.55 8.83 -6.36
C VAL A 138 10.36 9.43 -7.75
N LYS A 139 9.29 10.21 -7.98
CA LYS A 139 8.93 10.70 -9.33
C LYS A 139 10.06 11.43 -10.05
N ASN A 140 10.82 12.28 -9.35
CA ASN A 140 11.87 13.06 -9.98
C ASN A 140 13.06 12.18 -10.36
N LYS A 141 13.34 11.14 -9.55
CA LYS A 141 14.44 10.20 -9.76
C LYS A 141 14.22 9.34 -11.00
N PHE A 142 12.97 8.90 -11.22
CA PHE A 142 12.61 8.04 -12.34
C PHE A 142 11.92 8.77 -13.50
N GLY A 143 11.83 10.10 -13.44
CA GLY A 143 11.17 10.90 -14.46
C GLY A 143 9.66 10.67 -14.58
N PHE A 144 9.01 10.10 -13.56
CA PHE A 144 7.58 9.85 -13.58
C PHE A 144 6.77 11.14 -13.61
N ARG A 145 5.72 11.15 -14.44
CA ARG A 145 4.83 12.30 -14.66
C ARG A 145 3.37 11.83 -14.61
N ASN A 146 2.45 12.79 -14.53
CA ASN A 146 0.99 12.59 -14.50
C ASN A 146 0.49 11.43 -13.60
N LEU A 147 1.13 11.25 -12.44
CA LEU A 147 0.82 10.16 -11.52
C LEU A 147 -0.69 10.08 -11.29
N SER A 148 -1.29 8.95 -11.61
CA SER A 148 -2.73 8.74 -11.40
C SER A 148 -3.04 7.27 -11.13
N TYR A 149 -4.07 7.03 -10.34
CA TYR A 149 -4.59 5.71 -10.08
C TYR A 149 -5.61 5.35 -11.16
N GLU A 150 -5.36 4.27 -11.90
CA GLU A 150 -6.20 3.87 -13.03
C GLU A 150 -7.32 2.92 -12.60
N GLY A 151 -7.06 2.02 -11.66
CA GLY A 151 -8.09 1.09 -11.21
C GLY A 151 -7.58 -0.09 -10.39
N VAL A 152 -8.55 -0.94 -10.01
CA VAL A 152 -8.33 -2.18 -9.26
C VAL A 152 -9.03 -3.33 -9.95
N GLN A 153 -8.30 -4.42 -10.17
CA GLN A 153 -8.84 -5.74 -10.46
C GLN A 153 -8.91 -6.53 -9.16
N LYS A 154 -10.13 -6.92 -8.75
CA LYS A 154 -10.36 -7.67 -7.51
C LYS A 154 -10.34 -9.17 -7.80
N GLY A 155 -9.65 -9.93 -6.96
CA GLY A 155 -9.79 -11.37 -6.86
C GLY A 155 -10.61 -11.75 -5.64
N ASP A 156 -10.19 -12.82 -4.96
CA ASP A 156 -10.73 -13.22 -3.67
C ASP A 156 -10.49 -12.17 -2.57
N VAL A 157 -11.08 -12.39 -1.39
CA VAL A 157 -10.90 -11.49 -0.24
C VAL A 157 -9.42 -11.36 0.10
N GLY A 158 -8.93 -10.11 0.14
CA GLY A 158 -7.52 -9.83 0.39
C GLY A 158 -6.64 -9.87 -0.85
N VAL A 159 -7.18 -10.28 -2.01
CA VAL A 159 -6.44 -10.38 -3.28
C VAL A 159 -6.86 -9.27 -4.23
N CYS A 160 -5.91 -8.45 -4.67
CA CYS A 160 -6.17 -7.42 -5.67
C CYS A 160 -4.93 -7.05 -6.46
N ALA A 161 -5.14 -6.59 -7.70
CA ALA A 161 -4.14 -5.93 -8.51
C ALA A 161 -4.57 -4.49 -8.74
N MET A 162 -3.73 -3.53 -8.37
CA MET A 162 -3.98 -2.11 -8.54
C MET A 162 -3.00 -1.53 -9.54
N THR A 163 -3.45 -0.61 -10.38
CA THR A 163 -2.65 -0.03 -11.46
C THR A 163 -2.56 1.47 -11.32
N TRP A 164 -1.35 2.00 -11.51
CA TRP A 164 -1.07 3.42 -11.56
C TRP A 164 -0.38 3.78 -12.87
N ASN A 165 -0.82 4.89 -13.45
CA ASN A 165 -0.11 5.57 -14.52
C ASN A 165 1.04 6.38 -13.92
N VAL A 166 2.21 6.35 -14.57
CA VAL A 166 3.39 7.10 -14.15
C VAL A 166 4.04 7.93 -15.27
N LYS A 167 3.34 8.13 -16.39
CA LYS A 167 3.85 8.82 -17.59
C LYS A 167 3.17 10.16 -17.88
#